data_AF-A0A519VWD6-F1
#
_entry.id   AF-A0A519VWD6-F1
#
_cell.length_a   1.000
_cell.length_b   1.000
_cell.length_c   1.000
_cell.angle_alpha   90.00
_cell.angle_beta   90.00
_cell.angle_gamma   90.00
#
_symmetry.space_group_name_H-M   'P 1'
#
loop_
_entity.id
_entity.type
_entity.pdbx_description
1 polymer ?
#
loop_
_entity_poly.entity_id
_entity_poly.type
_entity_poly.pdbx_seq_one_letter_code
_entity_poly.pdbx_strand_id
1 'polypeptide(L)'
;MHEQLYQPFTKMRFDNDYCFLSGEKLSDNLELNVFADWLTQRYNLQERPFKLLDESMLSYADIKIPASSNTRQALNNLEGIIEKAFTAGYEDVLKLDEIHIFQWVAKTVYGVIFKEIKTAIRQQAASGEGFHMSQGLIHKFNTLHTMLQSVIK
;
A
#
# COMPACT_ATOMS: atom_id res chain seq x y z
N MET A 1 -14.97 14.56 17.44
CA MET A 1 -13.57 14.97 17.13
C MET A 1 -13.36 14.59 15.68
N HIS A 2 -13.23 15.54 14.75
CA HIS A 2 -12.98 15.19 13.34
C HIS A 2 -11.56 14.65 13.27
N GLU A 3 -11.38 13.33 13.17
CA GLU A 3 -10.06 12.76 12.93
C GLU A 3 -9.53 13.29 11.61
N GLN A 4 -8.46 14.06 11.69
CA GLN A 4 -7.82 14.62 10.51
C GLN A 4 -7.23 13.48 9.67
N LEU A 5 -7.58 13.44 8.39
CA LEU A 5 -7.03 12.48 7.44
C LEU A 5 -5.53 12.73 7.29
N TYR A 6 -4.75 11.65 7.23
CA TYR A 6 -3.31 11.72 7.03
C TYR A 6 -2.99 12.19 5.60
N GLN A 7 -1.94 13.00 5.45
CA GLN A 7 -1.54 13.61 4.19
C GLN A 7 -0.01 13.44 3.99
N PRO A 8 0.45 12.30 3.45
CA PRO A 8 1.88 11.99 3.35
C PRO A 8 2.64 12.93 2.42
N PHE A 9 1.98 13.44 1.37
CA PHE A 9 2.59 14.34 0.38
C PHE A 9 2.93 15.73 0.94
N THR A 10 2.22 16.22 1.97
CA THR A 10 2.49 17.55 2.55
C THR A 10 3.88 17.65 3.18
N LYS A 11 4.38 16.53 3.73
CA LYS A 11 5.71 16.45 4.37
C LYS A 11 6.63 15.43 3.69
N MET A 12 6.26 14.95 2.49
CA MET A 12 6.96 13.91 1.75
C MET A 12 7.36 12.70 2.62
N ARG A 13 6.40 12.18 3.39
CA ARG A 13 6.62 11.08 4.35
C ARG A 13 6.47 9.73 3.67
N PHE A 14 7.57 9.28 3.06
CA PHE A 14 7.70 7.98 2.40
C PHE A 14 8.94 7.24 2.95
N ASP A 15 8.98 7.08 4.26
CA ASP A 15 10.05 6.42 5.02
C ASP A 15 9.49 5.17 5.74
N ASN A 16 10.23 4.57 6.68
CA ASN A 16 9.76 3.43 7.49
C ASN A 16 9.39 3.83 8.92
N ASP A 17 9.45 5.12 9.26
CA ASP A 17 9.29 5.61 10.63
C ASP A 17 7.81 5.87 10.94
N TYR A 18 6.96 5.96 9.91
CA TYR A 18 5.54 6.25 10.02
C TYR A 18 4.70 5.22 9.25
N CYS A 19 3.55 4.86 9.81
CA CYS A 19 2.54 4.06 9.14
C CYS A 19 2.11 4.77 7.85
N PHE A 20 2.17 4.04 6.73
CA PHE A 20 1.88 4.59 5.40
C PHE A 20 0.45 5.16 5.30
N LEU A 21 -0.50 4.62 6.06
CA LEU A 21 -1.92 4.96 5.95
C LEU A 21 -2.39 5.92 7.04
N SER A 22 -2.05 5.65 8.31
CA SER A 22 -2.51 6.46 9.46
C SER A 22 -1.57 7.61 9.81
N GLY A 23 -0.30 7.57 9.38
CA GLY A 23 0.73 8.51 9.80
C GLY A 23 1.21 8.35 11.24
N GLU A 24 0.78 7.29 11.92
CA GLU A 24 1.24 6.92 13.27
C GLU A 24 2.75 6.61 13.26
N LYS A 25 3.49 7.13 14.23
CA LYS A 25 4.93 6.83 14.36
C LYS A 25 5.12 5.39 14.81
N LEU A 26 5.98 4.64 14.11
CA LEU A 26 6.27 3.25 14.41
C LEU A 26 7.45 3.15 15.40
N SER A 27 7.32 2.28 16.39
CA SER A 27 8.40 1.93 17.33
C SER A 27 9.31 0.82 16.81
N ASP A 28 8.77 -0.04 15.95
CA ASP A 28 9.42 -1.23 15.39
C ASP A 28 9.29 -1.24 13.86
N ASN A 29 10.07 -2.09 13.19
CA ASN A 29 9.95 -2.36 11.75
C ASN A 29 8.66 -3.18 11.45
N LEU A 30 7.50 -2.62 11.78
CA LEU A 30 6.20 -3.22 11.48
C LEU A 30 5.91 -3.02 10.00
N GLU A 31 6.10 -4.09 9.24
CA GLU A 31 5.84 -4.12 7.81
C GLU A 31 4.59 -4.95 7.48
N LEU A 32 3.94 -4.59 6.37
CA LEU A 32 2.83 -5.30 5.75
C LEU A 32 3.20 -5.62 4.30
N ASN A 33 2.91 -6.85 3.87
CA ASN A 33 3.06 -7.24 2.47
C ASN A 33 2.01 -6.53 1.60
N VAL A 34 2.46 -5.87 0.53
CA VAL A 34 1.57 -5.20 -0.42
C VAL A 34 0.68 -6.22 -1.13
N PHE A 35 1.28 -7.33 -1.57
CA PHE A 35 0.56 -8.50 -2.05
C PHE A 35 0.36 -9.47 -0.88
N ALA A 36 -0.89 -9.79 -0.56
CA ALA A 36 -1.18 -10.63 0.59
C ALA A 36 -0.63 -12.05 0.45
N ASP A 37 -0.40 -12.68 1.59
CA ASP A 37 0.17 -14.03 1.66
C ASP A 37 -0.73 -15.06 0.97
N TRP A 38 -2.05 -14.99 1.18
CA TRP A 38 -3.00 -15.90 0.53
C TRP A 38 -2.93 -15.80 -1.00
N LEU A 39 -2.82 -14.58 -1.54
CA LEU A 39 -2.81 -14.31 -2.96
C LEU A 39 -1.54 -14.87 -3.59
N THR A 40 -0.40 -14.54 -2.99
CA THR A 40 0.91 -14.94 -3.48
C THR A 40 1.16 -16.44 -3.32
N GLN A 41 0.66 -17.06 -2.26
CA GLN A 41 0.72 -18.52 -2.08
C GLN A 41 -0.18 -19.24 -3.10
N ARG A 42 -1.44 -18.82 -3.23
CA ARG A 42 -2.42 -19.45 -4.13
C ARG A 42 -1.97 -19.47 -5.58
N TYR A 43 -1.34 -18.39 -6.03
CA TYR A 43 -0.90 -18.23 -7.42
C TYR A 43 0.61 -18.45 -7.63
N ASN A 44 1.31 -18.97 -6.61
CA ASN A 44 2.75 -19.23 -6.64
C ASN A 44 3.59 -18.02 -7.13
N LEU A 45 3.31 -16.87 -6.52
CA LEU A 45 3.93 -15.57 -6.85
C LEU A 45 5.04 -15.17 -5.88
N GLN A 46 5.20 -15.84 -4.75
CA GLN A 46 6.12 -15.47 -3.67
C GLN A 46 7.52 -15.12 -4.20
N GLU A 47 8.15 -16.00 -4.98
CA GLU A 47 9.48 -15.79 -5.56
C GLU A 47 9.45 -15.22 -6.99
N ARG A 48 8.26 -14.92 -7.53
CA ARG A 48 8.16 -14.38 -8.89
C ARG A 48 8.71 -12.95 -8.91
N PRO A 49 9.47 -12.58 -9.95
CA PRO A 49 9.98 -11.23 -10.05
C PRO A 49 8.88 -10.24 -10.43
N PHE A 50 8.96 -9.06 -9.83
CA PHE A 50 8.18 -7.87 -10.11
C PHE A 50 9.17 -6.77 -10.52
N LYS A 51 9.00 -6.24 -11.73
CA LYS A 51 9.84 -5.15 -12.26
C LYS A 51 9.30 -3.81 -11.78
N LEU A 52 10.13 -3.05 -11.07
CA LEU A 52 9.85 -1.67 -10.67
C LEU A 52 10.11 -0.68 -11.81
N LEU A 53 9.69 0.58 -11.64
CA LEU A 53 9.85 1.63 -12.64
C LEU A 53 11.33 1.96 -12.92
N ASP A 54 12.20 1.80 -11.93
CA ASP A 54 13.65 1.95 -12.07
C ASP A 54 14.35 0.71 -12.67
N GLU A 55 13.56 -0.22 -13.20
CA GLU A 55 13.97 -1.50 -13.76
C GLU A 55 14.56 -2.51 -12.78
N SER A 56 14.63 -2.18 -11.49
CA SER A 56 15.03 -3.13 -10.47
C SER A 56 13.99 -4.24 -10.31
N MET A 57 14.45 -5.40 -9.87
CA MET A 57 13.63 -6.60 -9.71
C MET A 57 13.52 -6.93 -8.22
N LEU A 58 12.29 -7.04 -7.72
CA LEU A 58 11.97 -7.57 -6.39
C LEU A 58 11.06 -8.78 -6.54
N SER A 59 11.01 -9.66 -5.54
CA SER A 59 9.94 -10.66 -5.52
C SER A 59 8.61 -10.03 -5.08
N TYR A 60 7.47 -10.62 -5.42
CA TYR A 60 6.17 -10.14 -4.91
C TYR A 60 6.13 -10.11 -3.37
N ALA A 61 6.80 -11.06 -2.71
CA ALA A 61 6.88 -11.14 -1.26
C ALA A 61 7.76 -10.05 -0.62
N ASP A 62 8.69 -9.48 -1.37
CA ASP A 62 9.62 -8.44 -0.90
C ASP A 62 9.03 -7.02 -0.98
N ILE A 63 7.85 -6.87 -1.60
CA ILE A 63 7.17 -5.58 -1.69
C ILE A 63 6.38 -5.34 -0.41
N LYS A 64 7.04 -4.67 0.54
CA LYS A 64 6.53 -4.37 1.89
C LYS A 64 6.44 -2.88 2.15
N ILE A 65 5.48 -2.48 2.99
CA ILE A 65 5.24 -1.10 3.42
C ILE A 65 5.08 -1.00 4.95
N PRO A 66 5.49 0.12 5.57
CA PRO A 66 5.39 0.31 7.01
C PRO A 66 3.93 0.51 7.44
N ALA A 67 3.45 -0.27 8.39
CA ALA A 67 2.05 -0.20 8.83
C ALA A 67 1.92 -0.47 10.33
N SER A 68 1.18 0.41 11.04
CA SER A 68 0.90 0.21 12.46
C SER A 68 -0.01 -1.00 12.70
N SER A 69 -0.02 -1.51 13.93
CA SER A 69 -0.80 -2.71 14.30
C SER A 69 -2.28 -2.59 13.93
N ASN A 70 -2.91 -1.43 14.19
CA ASN A 70 -4.31 -1.19 13.85
C ASN A 70 -4.53 -1.19 12.32
N THR A 71 -3.64 -0.55 11.57
CA THR A 71 -3.71 -0.53 10.10
C THR A 71 -3.54 -1.93 9.52
N ARG A 72 -2.58 -2.70 10.03
CA ARG A 72 -2.36 -4.10 9.63
C ARG A 72 -3.56 -4.96 9.92
N GLN A 73 -4.17 -4.82 11.10
CA GLN A 73 -5.36 -5.58 11.48
C GLN A 73 -6.53 -5.29 10.53
N ALA A 74 -6.81 -4.01 10.26
CA ALA A 74 -7.89 -3.61 9.35
C ALA A 74 -7.65 -4.14 7.92
N LEU A 75 -6.43 -4.00 7.39
CA LEU A 75 -6.10 -4.48 6.07
C LEU A 75 -6.11 -6.02 6.00
N ASN A 76 -5.67 -6.73 7.03
CA ASN A 76 -5.76 -8.20 7.07
C ASN A 76 -7.21 -8.68 7.16
N ASN A 77 -8.09 -7.96 7.87
CA ASN A 77 -9.52 -8.26 7.87
C ASN A 77 -10.11 -8.09 6.46
N LEU A 78 -9.74 -7.03 5.76
CA LEU A 78 -10.11 -6.82 4.37
C LEU A 78 -9.60 -7.95 3.46
N GLU A 79 -8.34 -8.37 3.61
CA GLU A 79 -7.78 -9.51 2.87
C GLU A 79 -8.57 -10.79 3.12
N GLY A 80 -9.00 -11.06 4.37
CA GLY A 80 -9.82 -12.23 4.68
C GLY A 80 -11.21 -12.19 4.03
N ILE A 81 -11.84 -11.02 3.94
CA ILE A 81 -13.12 -10.83 3.21
C ILE A 81 -12.92 -11.15 1.73
N ILE A 82 -11.86 -10.61 1.12
CA ILE A 82 -11.56 -10.81 -0.30
C ILE A 82 -11.18 -12.27 -0.58
N GLU A 83 -10.27 -12.84 0.20
CA GLU A 83 -9.84 -14.24 0.06
C GLU A 83 -11.05 -15.19 0.10
N LYS A 84 -11.93 -15.02 1.08
CA LYS A 84 -13.13 -15.86 1.22
C LYS A 84 -14.01 -15.81 -0.03
N ALA A 85 -14.27 -14.63 -0.57
CA ALA A 85 -15.11 -14.48 -1.77
C ALA A 85 -14.40 -15.05 -3.02
N PHE A 86 -13.14 -14.72 -3.24
CA PHE A 86 -12.38 -15.16 -4.41
C PHE A 86 -12.10 -16.68 -4.40
N THR A 87 -12.00 -17.30 -3.23
CA THR A 87 -11.84 -18.76 -3.11
C THR A 87 -13.15 -19.52 -3.24
N ALA A 88 -14.30 -18.91 -2.93
CA ALA A 88 -15.62 -19.50 -3.09
C ALA A 88 -16.14 -19.43 -4.54
N GLY A 89 -15.68 -18.44 -5.32
CA GLY A 89 -15.92 -18.37 -6.77
C GLY A 89 -16.77 -17.17 -7.20
N TYR A 90 -17.17 -17.16 -8.47
CA TYR A 90 -17.79 -16.01 -9.14
C TYR A 90 -19.02 -15.46 -8.40
N GLU A 91 -19.93 -16.33 -7.97
CA GLU A 91 -21.17 -15.93 -7.28
C GLU A 91 -20.92 -15.20 -5.96
N ASP A 92 -19.83 -15.53 -5.25
CA ASP A 92 -19.48 -14.86 -3.99
C ASP A 92 -18.70 -13.58 -4.23
N VAL A 93 -17.92 -13.50 -5.31
CA VAL A 93 -17.29 -12.24 -5.75
C VAL A 93 -18.36 -11.20 -6.11
N LEU A 94 -19.46 -11.60 -6.77
CA LEU A 94 -20.56 -10.68 -7.08
C LEU A 94 -21.26 -10.07 -5.85
N LYS A 95 -21.16 -10.73 -4.69
CA LYS A 95 -21.76 -10.27 -3.43
C LYS A 95 -20.84 -9.35 -2.62
N LEU A 96 -19.59 -9.19 -3.04
CA LEU A 96 -18.67 -8.27 -2.36
C LEU A 96 -19.18 -6.84 -2.47
N ASP A 97 -19.10 -6.11 -1.36
CA ASP A 97 -19.30 -4.68 -1.38
C ASP A 97 -18.23 -4.02 -2.28
N GLU A 98 -18.67 -3.13 -3.16
CA GLU A 98 -17.79 -2.39 -4.07
C GLU A 98 -16.69 -1.66 -3.30
N ILE A 99 -16.98 -1.16 -2.09
CA ILE A 99 -15.98 -0.47 -1.27
C ILE A 99 -14.83 -1.40 -0.87
N HIS A 100 -15.09 -2.68 -0.59
CA HIS A 100 -14.04 -3.63 -0.23
C HIS A 100 -13.14 -3.94 -1.43
N ILE A 101 -13.72 -4.09 -2.63
CA ILE A 101 -12.95 -4.29 -3.85
C ILE A 101 -12.08 -3.07 -4.12
N PHE A 102 -12.66 -1.86 -4.01
CA PHE A 102 -11.94 -0.62 -4.16
C PHE A 102 -10.77 -0.53 -3.17
N GLN A 103 -11.01 -0.73 -1.88
CA GLN A 103 -9.98 -0.65 -0.83
C GLN A 103 -8.86 -1.67 -1.05
N TRP A 104 -9.18 -2.89 -1.49
CA TRP A 104 -8.20 -3.94 -1.72
C TRP A 104 -7.27 -3.62 -2.91
N VAL A 105 -7.85 -3.16 -4.01
CA VAL A 105 -7.09 -2.70 -5.18
C VAL A 105 -6.29 -1.43 -4.83
N ALA A 106 -6.91 -0.47 -4.14
CA ALA A 106 -6.27 0.75 -3.71
C ALA A 106 -5.07 0.48 -2.79
N LYS A 107 -5.18 -0.47 -1.84
CA LYS A 107 -4.06 -0.90 -0.99
C LYS A 107 -2.92 -1.43 -1.83
N THR A 108 -3.21 -2.31 -2.78
CA THR A 108 -2.20 -2.96 -3.62
C THR A 108 -1.49 -1.93 -4.50
N VAL A 109 -2.24 -1.10 -5.23
CA VAL A 109 -1.71 -0.06 -6.11
C VAL A 109 -0.94 0.99 -5.33
N TYR A 110 -1.51 1.50 -4.23
CA TYR A 110 -0.84 2.50 -3.41
C TYR A 110 0.41 1.96 -2.72
N GLY A 111 0.41 0.69 -2.29
CA GLY A 111 1.58 0.05 -1.71
C GLY A 111 2.77 -0.01 -2.68
N VAL A 112 2.52 -0.33 -3.96
CA VAL A 112 3.56 -0.25 -5.00
C VAL A 112 4.01 1.20 -5.20
N ILE A 113 3.08 2.15 -5.33
CA ILE A 113 3.42 3.59 -5.48
C ILE A 113 4.27 4.09 -4.31
N PHE A 114 3.95 3.70 -3.07
CA PHE A 114 4.71 4.07 -1.89
C PHE A 114 6.16 3.57 -1.98
N LYS A 115 6.34 2.31 -2.40
CA LYS A 115 7.67 1.70 -2.60
C LYS A 115 8.46 2.43 -3.69
N GLU A 116 7.82 2.78 -4.81
CA GLU A 116 8.42 3.51 -5.92
C GLU A 116 8.87 4.91 -5.50
N ILE A 117 7.99 5.68 -4.84
CA ILE A 117 8.30 7.03 -4.36
C ILE A 117 9.45 6.99 -3.34
N LYS A 118 9.40 6.05 -2.39
CA LYS A 118 10.48 5.88 -1.41
C LYS A 118 11.83 5.56 -2.07
N THR A 119 11.83 4.73 -3.11
CA THR A 119 13.04 4.36 -3.85
C THR A 119 13.59 5.56 -4.63
N ALA A 120 12.73 6.30 -5.33
CA ALA A 120 13.10 7.52 -6.05
C ALA A 120 13.65 8.61 -5.13
N ILE A 121 13.02 8.85 -3.97
CA ILE A 121 13.53 9.81 -2.95
C ILE A 121 14.93 9.43 -2.50
N ARG A 122 15.19 8.15 -2.24
CA ARG A 122 16.52 7.66 -1.83
C ARG A 122 17.56 7.84 -2.93
N GLN A 123 17.20 7.52 -4.17
CA GLN A 123 18.10 7.66 -5.32
C GLN A 123 18.48 9.12 -5.57
N GLN A 124 17.51 10.04 -5.58
CA GLN A 124 17.78 11.46 -5.81
C GLN A 124 18.56 12.11 -4.65
N ALA A 125 18.26 11.73 -3.40
CA ALA A 125 19.04 12.17 -2.25
C ALA A 125 20.52 11.73 -2.36
N ALA A 126 20.78 10.52 -2.87
CA ALA A 126 22.15 10.04 -3.10
C ALA A 126 22.87 10.81 -4.23
N SER A 127 22.13 11.32 -5.21
CA SER A 127 22.64 12.16 -6.30
C SER A 127 22.80 13.65 -5.93
N GLY A 128 22.34 14.05 -4.73
CA GLY A 128 22.33 15.46 -4.29
C GLY A 128 21.21 16.30 -4.93
N GLU A 129 20.26 15.66 -5.62
CA GLU A 129 19.11 16.31 -6.26
C GLU A 129 17.88 16.27 -5.36
N GLY A 130 16.98 17.25 -5.53
CA GLY A 130 15.68 17.25 -4.86
C GLY A 130 14.69 16.29 -5.53
N PHE A 131 13.80 15.68 -4.75
CA PHE A 131 12.71 14.90 -5.32
C PHE A 131 11.64 15.79 -5.94
N HIS A 132 11.37 15.55 -7.23
CA HIS A 132 10.38 16.28 -8.01
C HIS A 132 9.34 15.32 -8.57
N MET A 133 8.06 15.64 -8.36
CA MET A 133 6.93 14.94 -8.95
C MET A 133 5.91 15.94 -9.49
N SER A 134 5.25 15.60 -10.59
CA SER A 134 4.24 16.48 -11.18
C SER A 134 3.05 16.67 -10.23
N GLN A 135 2.49 17.87 -10.21
CA GLN A 135 1.33 18.19 -9.36
C GLN A 135 0.11 17.31 -9.67
N GLY A 136 -0.05 16.91 -10.93
CA GLY A 136 -1.12 15.99 -11.34
C GLY A 136 -0.98 14.60 -10.72
N LEU A 137 0.24 14.07 -10.60
CA LEU A 137 0.48 12.79 -9.92
C LEU A 137 0.30 12.92 -8.41
N ILE A 138 0.80 14.01 -7.81
CA ILE A 138 0.59 14.30 -6.38
C ILE A 138 -0.90 14.29 -6.07
N HIS A 139 -1.71 15.00 -6.87
CA HIS A 139 -3.16 15.06 -6.68
C HIS A 139 -3.80 13.66 -6.77
N LYS A 140 -3.51 12.88 -7.82
CA LYS A 140 -4.09 11.54 -8.00
C LYS A 140 -3.73 10.58 -6.86
N PHE A 141 -2.46 10.53 -6.47
CA PHE A 141 -2.00 9.63 -5.42
C PHE A 141 -2.48 10.06 -4.04
N ASN A 142 -2.59 11.37 -3.80
CA ASN A 142 -3.15 11.88 -2.55
C ASN A 142 -4.66 11.58 -2.43
N THR A 143 -5.40 11.70 -3.53
CA THR A 143 -6.83 11.32 -3.57
C THR A 143 -7.00 9.82 -3.32
N LEU A 144 -6.21 8.96 -3.99
CA LEU A 144 -6.25 7.52 -3.77
C LEU A 144 -5.94 7.16 -2.30
N HIS A 145 -4.90 7.75 -1.73
CA HIS A 145 -4.53 7.57 -0.32
C HIS A 145 -5.65 8.01 0.63
N THR A 146 -6.23 9.17 0.37
CA THR A 146 -7.34 9.72 1.16
C THR A 146 -8.54 8.78 1.15
N MET A 147 -8.91 8.24 0.00
CA MET A 147 -10.00 7.27 -0.10
C MET A 147 -9.66 5.93 0.59
N LEU A 148 -8.42 5.46 0.47
CA LEU A 148 -7.96 4.22 1.11
C LEU A 148 -8.03 4.30 2.65
N GLN A 149 -7.86 5.49 3.24
CA GLN A 149 -7.99 5.66 4.69
C GLN A 149 -9.36 5.25 5.24
N SER A 150 -10.40 5.16 4.41
CA SER A 150 -11.71 4.62 4.82
C SER A 150 -11.66 3.21 5.40
N VAL A 151 -10.61 2.43 5.13
CA VAL A 151 -10.45 1.07 5.69
C VAL A 151 -10.09 1.06 7.18
N ILE A 152 -9.60 2.18 7.73
CA ILE A 152 -9.18 2.32 9.13
C ILE A 152 -10.01 3.35 9.92
N LYS A 153 -11.14 3.79 9.36
CA LYS A 153 -12.01 4.82 9.94
C LYS A 153 -13.38 4.26 10.32
#